data_AF-A0A3M1VVU9-F1
#
_entry.id   AF-A0A3M1VVU9-F1
#
_cell.length_a   1.000
_cell.length_b   1.000
_cell.length_c   1.000
_cell.angle_alpha   90.00
_cell.angle_beta   90.00
_cell.angle_gamma   90.00
#
_symmetry.space_group_name_H-M   'P 1'
#
loop_
_entity.id
_entity.type
_entity.pdbx_description
1 polymer ?
#
loop_
_entity_poly.entity_id
_entity_poly.type
_entity_poly.pdbx_seq_one_letter_code
_entity_poly.pdbx_strand_id
1 'polypeptide(L)'
;MAQLVATIGKAGYNRILKATETASAAYRQLGLTTLSQEVATLGALLCLLQILDGILTGIGVFHFGTTIEGNALLRALMENWGYVNALVFVKSLAILIILSLCSLSRMVSWLPKAMKAVIVIYLAAAIIPWTAVFIMKTI
;
A
#
# COMPACT_ATOMS: atom_id res chain seq x y z
N MET A 1 -24.89 45.35 31.28
CA MET A 1 -24.75 44.93 29.87
C MET A 1 -23.40 44.25 29.60
N ALA A 2 -22.24 44.88 29.82
CA ALA A 2 -20.93 44.32 29.49
C ALA A 2 -20.59 42.96 30.14
N GLN A 3 -20.91 42.76 31.43
CA GLN A 3 -20.67 41.48 32.12
C GLN A 3 -21.54 40.32 31.61
N LEU A 4 -22.75 40.63 31.12
CA LEU A 4 -23.67 39.62 30.58
C LEU A 4 -23.15 39.07 29.25
N VAL A 5 -22.65 39.95 28.36
CA VAL A 5 -22.07 39.58 27.06
C VAL A 5 -20.80 38.74 27.23
N ALA A 6 -19.92 39.10 28.19
CA ALA A 6 -18.71 38.33 28.48
C ALA A 6 -19.02 36.90 29.00
N THR A 7 -20.07 36.76 29.80
CA THR A 7 -20.48 35.47 30.39
C THR A 7 -21.08 34.55 29.32
N ILE A 8 -21.90 35.09 28.42
CA ILE A 8 -22.47 34.34 27.29
C ILE A 8 -21.36 33.90 26.33
N GLY A 9 -20.39 34.78 26.05
CA GLY A 9 -19.22 34.44 25.21
C GLY A 9 -18.37 33.30 25.80
N LYS A 10 -18.10 33.33 27.12
CA LYS A 10 -17.36 32.26 27.81
C LYS A 10 -18.10 30.92 27.78
N ALA A 11 -19.42 30.94 27.97
CA ALA A 11 -20.23 29.73 27.92
C ALA A 11 -20.26 29.12 26.51
N GLY A 12 -20.36 29.95 25.46
CA GLY A 12 -20.27 29.50 24.07
C GLY A 12 -18.91 28.89 23.73
N TYR A 13 -17.82 29.56 24.12
CA TYR A 13 -16.45 29.07 23.93
C TYR A 13 -16.23 27.71 24.61
N ASN A 14 -16.65 27.56 25.87
CA ASN A 14 -16.51 26.29 26.59
C ASN A 14 -17.31 25.15 25.97
N ARG A 15 -18.47 25.42 25.35
CA ARG A 15 -19.25 24.39 24.62
C ARG A 15 -18.56 23.95 23.35
N ILE A 16 -18.00 24.89 22.58
CA ILE A 16 -17.24 24.57 21.36
C ILE A 16 -16.03 23.72 21.74
N LEU A 17 -15.28 24.11 22.78
CA LEU A 17 -14.09 23.41 23.22
C LEU A 17 -14.41 21.96 23.65
N LYS A 18 -15.46 21.77 24.45
CA LYS A 18 -15.98 20.44 24.81
C LYS A 18 -16.40 19.62 23.59
N ALA A 19 -17.08 20.23 22.62
CA ALA A 19 -17.51 19.54 21.41
C ALA A 19 -16.30 19.05 20.58
N THR A 20 -15.25 19.88 20.43
CA THR A 20 -14.00 19.47 19.77
C THR A 20 -13.26 18.36 20.52
N GLU A 21 -13.19 18.41 21.85
CA GLU A 21 -12.59 17.35 22.65
C GLU A 21 -13.35 16.03 22.49
N THR A 22 -14.68 16.08 22.53
CA THR A 22 -15.55 14.90 22.39
C THR A 22 -15.43 14.29 20.99
N ALA A 23 -15.35 15.11 19.94
CA ALA A 23 -15.09 14.64 18.58
C ALA A 23 -13.71 13.99 18.48
N SER A 24 -12.65 14.62 19.04
CA SER A 24 -11.31 14.04 19.04
C SER A 24 -11.23 12.70 19.79
N ALA A 25 -11.98 12.56 20.87
CA ALA A 25 -12.07 11.33 21.65
C ALA A 25 -12.82 10.23 20.88
N ALA A 26 -13.89 10.58 20.17
CA ALA A 26 -14.61 9.66 19.29
C ALA A 26 -13.71 9.17 18.13
N TYR A 27 -12.93 10.08 17.51
CA TYR A 27 -11.95 9.71 16.48
C TYR A 27 -10.84 8.78 17.01
N ARG A 28 -10.37 8.99 18.25
CA ARG A 28 -9.43 8.08 18.92
C ARG A 28 -10.05 6.71 19.20
N GLN A 29 -11.31 6.66 19.64
CA GLN A 29 -12.04 5.40 19.86
C GLN A 29 -12.31 4.63 18.56
N LEU A 30 -12.52 5.34 17.44
CA LEU A 30 -12.62 4.76 16.10
C LEU A 30 -11.29 4.22 15.55
N GLY A 31 -10.18 4.31 16.31
CA GLY A 31 -8.87 3.82 15.87
C GLY A 31 -8.31 4.56 14.65
N LEU A 32 -8.87 5.73 14.31
CA LEU A 32 -8.50 6.48 13.11
C LEU A 32 -7.17 7.23 13.24
N THR A 33 -6.60 7.32 14.44
CA THR A 33 -5.48 8.21 14.74
C THR A 33 -4.09 7.57 14.67
N THR A 34 -3.98 6.25 14.63
CA THR A 34 -2.66 5.58 14.53
C THR A 34 -2.75 4.31 13.69
N LEU A 35 -2.16 4.30 12.49
CA LEU A 35 -1.90 3.06 11.78
C LEU A 35 -1.04 2.18 12.69
N SER A 36 -1.43 0.91 12.89
CA SER A 36 -0.56 -0.01 13.63
C SER A 36 0.80 -0.03 12.96
N GLN A 37 1.88 0.18 13.74
CA GLN A 37 3.25 0.17 13.24
C GLN A 37 3.55 -1.11 12.45
N GLU A 38 2.93 -2.22 12.85
CA GLU A 38 2.99 -3.50 12.13
C GLU A 38 2.42 -3.38 10.70
N VAL A 39 1.21 -2.84 10.55
CA VAL A 39 0.56 -2.67 9.25
C VAL A 39 1.34 -1.68 8.37
N ALA A 40 1.86 -0.61 8.97
CA ALA A 40 2.71 0.35 8.28
C ALA A 40 3.96 -0.34 7.69
N THR A 41 4.61 -1.16 8.52
CA THR A 41 5.82 -1.90 8.14
C THR A 41 5.54 -2.93 7.06
N LEU A 42 4.45 -3.69 7.18
CA LEU A 42 4.02 -4.68 6.17
C LEU A 42 3.66 -4.00 4.85
N GLY A 43 2.94 -2.88 4.89
CA GLY A 43 2.60 -2.08 3.71
C GLY A 43 3.84 -1.55 3.00
N ALA A 44 4.77 -0.95 3.76
CA ALA A 44 6.03 -0.45 3.22
C ALA A 44 6.86 -1.58 2.58
N LEU A 45 6.93 -2.75 3.22
CA LEU A 45 7.65 -3.90 2.70
C LEU A 45 7.02 -4.46 1.41
N LEU A 46 5.69 -4.54 1.35
CA LEU A 46 4.97 -4.92 0.14
C LEU A 46 5.19 -3.92 -1.01
N CYS A 47 5.18 -2.61 -0.73
CA CYS A 47 5.50 -1.59 -1.73
C CYS A 47 6.92 -1.73 -2.25
N LEU A 48 7.89 -1.96 -1.36
CA LEU A 48 9.28 -2.21 -1.76
C LEU A 48 9.41 -3.46 -2.64
N LEU A 49 8.71 -4.55 -2.28
CA LEU A 49 8.66 -5.75 -3.09
C LEU A 49 8.06 -5.50 -4.48
N GLN A 50 7.02 -4.68 -4.61
CA GLN A 50 6.46 -4.33 -5.93
C GLN A 50 7.46 -3.57 -6.81
N ILE A 51 8.24 -2.67 -6.21
CA ILE A 51 9.27 -1.92 -6.94
C ILE A 51 10.38 -2.86 -7.40
N LEU A 52 10.91 -3.69 -6.50
CA LEU A 52 11.97 -4.65 -6.82
C LEU A 52 11.51 -5.67 -7.87
N ASP A 53 10.31 -6.20 -7.72
CA ASP A 53 9.72 -7.11 -8.71
C ASP A 53 9.58 -6.40 -10.07
N GLY A 54 9.08 -5.16 -10.11
CA GLY A 54 9.00 -4.39 -11.35
C GLY A 54 10.35 -4.15 -12.04
N ILE A 55 11.41 -3.93 -11.26
CA ILE A 55 12.77 -3.80 -11.80
C ILE A 55 13.26 -5.14 -12.37
N LEU A 56 13.09 -6.24 -11.63
CA LEU A 56 13.50 -7.57 -12.09
C LEU A 56 12.75 -7.99 -13.35
N THR A 57 11.43 -7.79 -13.38
CA THR A 57 10.58 -7.99 -14.56
C THR A 57 11.03 -7.11 -15.72
N GLY A 58 11.31 -5.83 -15.48
CA GLY A 58 11.81 -4.93 -16.51
C GLY A 58 13.15 -5.39 -17.10
N ILE A 59 14.10 -5.82 -16.27
CA ILE A 59 15.38 -6.37 -16.71
C ILE A 59 15.18 -7.66 -17.50
N GLY A 60 14.32 -8.56 -17.03
CA GLY A 60 14.00 -9.81 -17.72
C GLY A 60 13.41 -9.58 -19.10
N VAL A 61 12.35 -8.79 -19.18
CA VAL A 61 11.68 -8.47 -20.44
C VAL A 61 12.61 -7.71 -21.40
N PHE A 62 13.46 -6.82 -20.88
CA PHE A 62 14.45 -6.13 -21.71
C PHE A 62 15.45 -7.10 -22.35
N HIS A 63 15.86 -8.17 -21.65
CA HIS A 63 16.85 -9.12 -22.17
C HIS A 63 16.26 -10.30 -22.95
N PHE A 64 15.09 -10.80 -22.56
CA PHE A 64 14.49 -12.02 -23.11
C PHE A 64 13.24 -11.75 -23.94
N GLY A 65 12.77 -10.50 -24.00
CA GLY A 65 11.51 -10.12 -24.65
C GLY A 65 10.29 -10.38 -23.77
N THR A 66 9.11 -9.97 -24.24
CA THR A 66 7.83 -10.10 -23.53
C THR A 66 7.32 -11.54 -23.43
N THR A 67 7.89 -12.47 -24.20
CA THR A 67 7.48 -13.88 -24.25
C THR A 67 7.85 -14.65 -22.99
N ILE A 68 8.84 -14.18 -22.22
CA ILE A 68 9.24 -14.81 -20.95
C ILE A 68 8.23 -14.56 -19.82
N GLU A 69 7.36 -13.57 -19.98
CA GLU A 69 6.30 -13.29 -19.00
C GLU A 69 5.25 -14.40 -19.00
N GLY A 70 5.17 -15.13 -17.89
CA GLY A 70 4.15 -16.16 -17.68
C GLY A 70 2.74 -15.59 -17.48
N ASN A 71 2.62 -14.29 -17.19
CA ASN A 71 1.32 -13.63 -17.01
C ASN A 71 0.78 -13.13 -18.36
N ALA A 72 -0.20 -13.85 -18.91
CA ALA A 72 -0.80 -13.53 -20.20
C ALA A 72 -1.42 -12.12 -20.26
N LEU A 73 -2.01 -11.63 -19.17
CA LEU A 73 -2.60 -10.29 -19.10
C LEU A 73 -1.49 -9.22 -19.15
N LEU A 74 -0.43 -9.40 -18.35
CA LEU A 74 0.69 -8.48 -18.33
C LEU A 74 1.41 -8.46 -19.68
N ARG A 75 1.63 -9.64 -20.28
CA ARG A 75 2.24 -9.77 -21.61
C ARG A 75 1.44 -9.00 -22.66
N ALA A 76 0.13 -9.18 -22.71
CA ALA A 76 -0.74 -8.46 -23.66
C ALA A 76 -0.66 -6.93 -23.44
N LEU A 77 -0.60 -6.47 -22.19
CA LEU A 77 -0.40 -5.05 -21.88
C LEU A 77 0.96 -4.53 -22.36
N MET A 78 2.03 -5.29 -22.15
CA MET A 78 3.38 -4.95 -22.59
C MET A 78 3.49 -4.90 -24.12
N GLU A 79 2.83 -5.82 -24.83
CA GLU A 79 2.81 -5.86 -26.29
C GLU A 79 2.05 -4.67 -26.90
N ASN A 80 0.98 -4.20 -26.25
CA ASN A 80 0.19 -3.08 -26.75
C ASN A 80 0.75 -1.71 -26.38
N TRP A 81 1.26 -1.53 -25.15
CA TRP A 81 1.64 -0.21 -24.61
C TRP A 81 3.15 -0.02 -24.41
N GLY A 82 3.93 -1.07 -24.68
CA GLY A 82 5.35 -1.13 -24.35
C GLY A 82 5.58 -1.60 -22.91
N TYR A 83 6.67 -2.33 -22.70
CA TYR A 83 6.94 -2.98 -21.41
C TYR A 83 7.09 -1.98 -20.26
N VAL A 84 7.74 -0.83 -20.48
CA VAL A 84 7.95 0.20 -19.45
C VAL A 84 6.62 0.77 -18.95
N ASN A 85 5.75 1.20 -19.86
CA ASN A 85 4.46 1.81 -19.49
C ASN A 85 3.53 0.80 -18.83
N ALA A 86 3.48 -0.44 -19.36
CA ALA A 86 2.70 -1.52 -18.78
C ALA A 86 3.17 -1.86 -17.36
N LEU A 87 4.49 -1.96 -17.14
CA LEU A 87 5.08 -2.19 -15.82
C LEU A 87 4.72 -1.07 -14.84
N VAL A 88 4.97 0.18 -15.21
CA VAL A 88 4.67 1.32 -14.34
C VAL A 88 3.18 1.34 -13.98
N PHE A 89 2.29 1.12 -14.95
CA PHE A 89 0.84 1.10 -14.71
C PHE A 89 0.43 -0.01 -13.74
N VAL A 90 0.82 -1.26 -14.02
CA VAL A 90 0.43 -2.42 -13.20
C VAL A 90 1.03 -2.34 -11.80
N LYS A 91 2.28 -1.91 -11.67
CA LYS A 91 2.93 -1.74 -10.35
C LYS A 91 2.31 -0.59 -9.56
N SER A 92 2.00 0.53 -10.21
CA SER A 92 1.30 1.64 -9.54
C SER A 92 -0.07 1.21 -9.02
N LEU A 93 -0.81 0.45 -9.83
CA LEU A 93 -2.10 -0.11 -9.43
C LEU A 93 -1.95 -1.07 -8.23
N ALA A 94 -0.93 -1.93 -8.23
CA ALA A 94 -0.63 -2.82 -7.11
C ALA A 94 -0.29 -2.05 -5.82
N ILE A 95 0.50 -0.97 -5.91
CA ILE A 95 0.82 -0.10 -4.77
C ILE A 95 -0.45 0.56 -4.22
N LEU A 96 -1.34 1.06 -5.09
CA LEU A 96 -2.62 1.64 -4.66
C LEU A 96 -3.50 0.61 -3.93
N ILE A 97 -3.52 -0.64 -4.40
CA ILE A 97 -4.22 -1.74 -3.74
C ILE A 97 -3.59 -2.02 -2.36
N ILE A 98 -2.26 -2.04 -2.24
CA ILE A 98 -1.56 -2.22 -0.95
C ILE A 98 -1.92 -1.09 0.02
N LEU A 99 -1.89 0.17 -0.43
CA LEU A 99 -2.27 1.32 0.40
C LEU A 99 -3.74 1.22 0.85
N SER A 100 -4.62 0.78 -0.05
CA SER A 100 -6.04 0.55 0.26
C SER A 100 -6.21 -0.59 1.27
N LEU A 101 -5.44 -1.67 1.15
CA LEU A 101 -5.40 -2.78 2.11
C LEU A 101 -4.91 -2.32 3.49
N CYS A 102 -3.87 -1.47 3.56
CA CYS A 102 -3.42 -0.89 4.83
C CYS A 102 -4.52 -0.05 5.50
N SER A 103 -5.32 0.68 4.71
CA SER A 103 -6.48 1.41 5.23
C SER A 103 -7.57 0.45 5.73
N LEU A 104 -7.86 -0.61 4.96
CA LEU A 104 -8.90 -1.59 5.26
C LEU A 104 -8.54 -2.52 6.43
N SER A 105 -7.25 -2.74 6.71
CA SER A 105 -6.78 -3.57 7.82
C SER A 105 -7.23 -3.04 9.18
N ARG A 106 -7.63 -1.76 9.24
CA ARG A 106 -8.21 -1.13 10.43
C ARG A 106 -9.59 -1.68 10.76
N MET A 107 -10.35 -2.08 9.74
CA MET A 107 -11.69 -2.66 9.91
C MET A 107 -11.66 -4.18 10.05
N VAL A 108 -10.58 -4.82 9.59
CA VAL A 108 -10.53 -6.27 9.37
C VAL A 108 -9.29 -6.88 10.02
N SER A 109 -9.49 -7.62 11.12
CA SER A 109 -8.40 -8.18 11.94
C SER A 109 -7.62 -9.34 11.30
N TRP A 110 -8.16 -10.01 10.29
CA TRP A 110 -7.46 -11.09 9.57
C TRP A 110 -6.51 -10.57 8.48
N LEU A 111 -6.65 -9.30 8.07
CA LEU A 111 -5.93 -8.73 6.95
C LEU A 111 -4.41 -8.64 7.17
N PRO A 112 -3.89 -8.26 8.35
CA PRO A 112 -2.45 -8.27 8.61
C PRO A 112 -1.82 -9.67 8.46
N LYS A 113 -2.56 -10.73 8.80
CA LYS A 113 -2.12 -12.12 8.60
C LYS A 113 -2.05 -12.47 7.11
N ALA A 114 -3.05 -12.05 6.34
CA ALA A 114 -3.06 -12.22 4.89
C ALA A 114 -1.89 -11.48 4.23
N MET A 115 -1.60 -10.24 4.64
CA MET A 115 -0.45 -9.47 4.13
C MET A 115 0.88 -10.20 4.36
N LYS A 116 1.08 -10.80 5.55
CA LYS A 116 2.27 -11.63 5.83
C LYS A 116 2.35 -12.84 4.90
N ALA A 117 1.24 -13.54 4.68
CA ALA A 117 1.19 -14.68 3.77
C ALA A 117 1.54 -14.26 2.33
N VAL A 118 1.01 -13.12 1.86
CA VAL A 118 1.33 -12.57 0.54
C VAL A 118 2.81 -12.25 0.41
N ILE A 119 3.46 -11.69 1.44
CA ILE A 119 4.91 -11.43 1.43
C ILE A 119 5.68 -12.74 1.23
N VAL A 120 5.34 -13.80 1.97
CA VAL A 120 6.02 -15.10 1.85
C VAL A 120 5.83 -15.70 0.45
N ILE A 121 4.60 -15.66 -0.07
CA ILE A 121 4.31 -16.10 -1.44
C ILE A 121 5.10 -15.27 -2.45
N TYR A 122 5.20 -13.95 -2.26
CA TYR A 122 5.97 -13.07 -3.14
C TYR A 122 7.47 -13.38 -3.09
N LEU A 123 8.04 -13.64 -1.91
CA LEU A 123 9.45 -14.02 -1.81
C LEU A 123 9.70 -15.34 -2.56
N ALA A 124 8.83 -16.33 -2.42
CA ALA A 124 8.98 -17.59 -3.15
C ALA A 124 8.78 -17.42 -4.67
N ALA A 125 7.71 -16.71 -5.07
CA ALA A 125 7.31 -16.59 -6.47
C ALA A 125 8.10 -15.55 -7.27
N ALA A 126 8.66 -14.52 -6.63
CA ALA A 126 9.48 -13.51 -7.31
C ALA A 126 10.97 -13.86 -7.22
N ILE A 127 11.49 -14.27 -6.06
CA ILE A 127 12.94 -14.50 -5.92
C ILE A 127 13.36 -15.77 -6.66
N ILE A 128 12.60 -16.86 -6.60
CA ILE A 128 13.03 -18.14 -7.19
C ILE A 128 13.11 -18.06 -8.72
N PRO A 129 12.11 -17.54 -9.46
CA PRO A 129 12.20 -17.50 -10.92
C PRO A 129 13.28 -16.52 -11.39
N TRP A 130 13.40 -15.35 -10.76
CA TRP A 130 14.40 -14.37 -11.17
C TRP A 130 15.82 -14.82 -10.85
N THR A 131 16.06 -15.48 -9.69
CA THR A 131 17.38 -16.05 -9.40
C THR A 131 17.74 -17.18 -10.37
N ALA A 132 16.77 -18.01 -10.80
CA ALA A 132 16.99 -19.03 -11.81
C ALA A 132 17.34 -18.43 -13.19
N VAL A 133 16.65 -17.37 -13.61
CA VAL A 133 16.94 -16.64 -14.86
C VAL A 133 18.33 -16.00 -14.82
N PHE A 134 18.73 -15.40 -13.70
CA PHE A 134 20.07 -14.82 -13.54
C PHE A 134 21.19 -15.86 -13.53
N ILE A 135 20.98 -17.02 -12.88
CA ILE A 135 21.96 -18.12 -12.88
C ILE A 135 22.16 -18.69 -14.29
N MET A 136 21.08 -18.91 -15.06
CA MET A 136 21.18 -19.42 -16.44
C MET A 136 21.95 -18.50 -17.40
N LYS A 137 22.08 -17.21 -17.08
CA LYS A 137 22.85 -16.26 -17.89
C LYS A 137 24.34 -16.17 -17.49
N THR A 138 24.70 -16.65 -16.30
CA THR A 138 26.07 -16.56 -15.78
C THR A 138 26.91 -17.80 -16.09
N ILE A 139 26.26 -18.91 -16.44
CA ILE A 139 26.88 -20.17 -16.90
C ILE A 139 26.87 -20.18 -18.43
#